data_AF-A0AAU3GDY6-F1
#
_entry.id   AF-A0AAU3GDY6-F1
#
_cell.length_a   1.000
_cell.length_b   1.000
_cell.length_c   1.000
_cell.angle_alpha   90.00
_cell.angle_beta   90.00
_cell.angle_gamma   90.00
#
_symmetry.space_group_name_H-M   'P 1'
#
loop_
_entity.id
_entity.type
_entity.pdbx_description
1 polymer ?
#
loop_
_entity_poly.entity_id
_entity_poly.type
_entity_poly.pdbx_seq_one_letter_code
_entity_poly.pdbx_strand_id
1 'polypeptide(L)'
;MSTFLSRITATAAALTLAAVLAPPAHAAAPNPETGPRKIISEKSGLTPGPLKLVLGSLEAYALEESGRDEVRIEVKAGGGEWYKMWPTNGTEANTYAGNCWVLTSTAANCSPGSSPLPAGPYVHLTLVPGARFTIEVWEDDVIGDDLLLSIPVTVMGGTQMIDASTPPGKGFKYRLVARIE
;
A
#
# COMPACT_ATOMS: atom_id res chain seq x y z
N MET A 1 20.31 56.33 -36.28
CA MET A 1 18.89 56.21 -36.64
C MET A 1 18.61 54.75 -36.99
N SER A 2 17.54 54.20 -36.41
CA SER A 2 16.73 53.06 -36.90
C SER A 2 17.25 51.61 -36.81
N THR A 3 17.13 51.03 -35.62
CA THR A 3 16.23 49.94 -35.17
C THR A 3 15.66 48.82 -36.08
N PHE A 4 15.48 47.64 -35.45
CA PHE A 4 14.55 46.48 -35.68
C PHE A 4 14.85 45.50 -36.85
N LEU A 5 14.52 44.18 -36.84
CA LEU A 5 14.30 43.09 -35.87
C LEU A 5 13.87 41.84 -36.69
N SER A 6 14.17 40.64 -36.17
CA SER A 6 13.43 39.36 -36.30
C SER A 6 12.97 38.81 -37.66
N ARG A 7 13.30 37.52 -37.88
CA ARG A 7 12.31 36.42 -37.88
C ARG A 7 13.03 35.06 -37.80
N ILE A 8 12.78 34.36 -36.69
CA ILE A 8 13.06 32.93 -36.52
C ILE A 8 11.82 32.19 -37.01
N THR A 9 11.98 31.23 -37.91
CA THR A 9 10.93 30.28 -38.31
C THR A 9 11.28 28.90 -37.78
N ALA A 10 10.41 28.38 -36.94
CA ALA A 10 10.36 27.00 -36.51
C ALA A 10 9.53 26.16 -37.51
N THR A 11 9.96 24.94 -37.77
CA THR A 11 9.09 23.86 -38.26
C THR A 11 9.46 22.56 -37.58
N ALA A 12 8.46 21.96 -36.94
CA ALA A 12 8.49 20.67 -36.28
C ALA A 12 7.76 19.61 -37.14
N ALA A 13 7.82 18.36 -36.67
CA ALA A 13 7.02 17.16 -37.03
C ALA A 13 7.60 16.28 -38.17
N ALA A 14 7.56 14.95 -38.12
CA ALA A 14 7.00 14.01 -37.12
C ALA A 14 7.56 12.59 -37.28
N LEU A 15 7.38 11.85 -36.16
CA LEU A 15 7.40 10.42 -35.89
C LEU A 15 7.35 9.40 -37.05
N THR A 16 8.22 8.40 -36.89
CA THR A 16 8.13 7.03 -37.41
C THR A 16 7.06 6.21 -36.67
N LEU A 17 6.28 5.40 -37.40
CA LEU A 17 5.49 4.31 -36.81
C LEU A 17 5.66 3.03 -37.65
N ALA A 18 6.20 2.00 -37.02
CA ALA A 18 6.25 0.63 -37.52
C ALA A 18 5.14 -0.18 -36.83
N ALA A 19 4.46 -1.06 -37.56
CA ALA A 19 3.68 -2.15 -36.98
C ALA A 19 3.65 -3.34 -37.94
N VAL A 20 4.07 -4.50 -37.42
CA VAL A 20 4.19 -5.79 -38.10
C VAL A 20 3.17 -6.77 -37.51
N LEU A 21 2.42 -7.44 -38.40
CA LEU A 21 1.82 -8.78 -38.37
C LEU A 21 1.11 -9.32 -37.10
N ALA A 22 -0.23 -9.41 -37.21
CA ALA A 22 -1.08 -10.62 -37.28
C ALA A 22 -1.23 -11.65 -36.10
N PRO A 23 -2.38 -12.39 -36.02
CA PRO A 23 -3.02 -13.00 -34.81
C PRO A 23 -2.89 -14.57 -34.82
N PRO A 24 -3.76 -15.46 -34.22
CA PRO A 24 -4.85 -15.39 -33.19
C PRO A 24 -4.78 -16.53 -32.10
N ALA A 25 -5.84 -16.63 -31.26
CA ALA A 25 -6.48 -17.86 -30.71
C ALA A 25 -6.47 -18.14 -29.18
N HIS A 26 -7.71 -18.33 -28.67
CA HIS A 26 -8.22 -19.27 -27.64
C HIS A 26 -7.41 -19.62 -26.38
N ALA A 27 -8.00 -19.36 -25.20
CA ALA A 27 -8.18 -20.35 -24.13
C ALA A 27 -9.10 -19.82 -23.01
N ALA A 28 -9.93 -20.72 -22.46
CA ALA A 28 -10.80 -20.47 -21.31
C ALA A 28 -10.01 -20.31 -19.99
N ALA A 29 -10.67 -19.68 -19.00
CA ALA A 29 -10.12 -19.28 -17.71
C ALA A 29 -9.67 -20.44 -16.79
N PRO A 30 -8.81 -20.13 -15.80
CA PRO A 30 -8.84 -20.79 -14.50
C PRO A 30 -9.18 -19.82 -13.35
N ASN A 31 -9.95 -20.32 -12.38
CA ASN A 31 -10.12 -19.77 -11.03
C ASN A 31 -8.75 -19.44 -10.39
N PRO A 32 -8.61 -18.36 -9.62
CA PRO A 32 -7.60 -18.27 -8.58
C PRO A 32 -8.25 -18.46 -7.20
N GLU A 33 -8.34 -19.71 -6.77
CA GLU A 33 -8.30 -20.01 -5.34
C GLU A 33 -6.84 -19.85 -4.89
N THR A 34 -6.63 -19.19 -3.74
CA THR A 34 -5.44 -19.29 -2.88
C THR A 34 -4.09 -18.78 -3.43
N GLY A 35 -3.82 -17.50 -3.19
CA GLY A 35 -2.44 -16.99 -3.14
C GLY A 35 -1.62 -17.64 -2.00
N PRO A 36 -0.27 -17.58 -2.06
CA PRO A 36 0.60 -18.25 -1.12
C PRO A 36 0.41 -17.71 0.31
N ARG A 37 0.04 -18.61 1.23
CA ARG A 37 -0.09 -18.34 2.67
C ARG A 37 1.30 -18.31 3.29
N LYS A 38 1.89 -17.12 3.47
CA LYS A 38 3.24 -17.00 4.05
C LYS A 38 3.17 -16.95 5.58
N ILE A 39 3.96 -17.81 6.22
CA ILE A 39 4.09 -17.91 7.68
C ILE A 39 5.32 -17.09 8.09
N ILE A 40 5.15 -16.07 8.93
CA ILE A 40 6.27 -15.37 9.55
C ILE A 40 6.61 -16.11 10.83
N SER A 41 7.73 -16.83 10.83
CA SER A 41 8.19 -17.61 11.98
C SER A 41 9.45 -16.99 12.56
N GLU A 42 9.35 -16.44 13.77
CA GLU A 42 10.51 -16.34 14.66
C GLU A 42 10.30 -17.38 15.75
N LYS A 43 11.33 -18.19 15.98
CA LYS A 43 11.30 -19.40 16.79
C LYS A 43 10.89 -19.06 18.24
N SER A 44 9.64 -19.33 18.61
CA SER A 44 9.18 -19.23 19.99
C SER A 44 8.37 -20.46 20.39
N GLY A 45 8.80 -21.12 21.45
CA GLY A 45 8.17 -22.31 22.00
C GLY A 45 7.04 -21.94 22.94
N LEU A 46 5.80 -22.05 22.45
CA LEU A 46 4.51 -22.18 23.14
C LEU A 46 3.47 -22.19 22.01
N THR A 47 2.69 -23.25 21.82
CA THR A 47 1.84 -23.40 20.61
C THR A 47 0.34 -23.14 20.86
N PRO A 48 -0.12 -21.88 20.95
CA PRO A 48 -1.40 -21.48 20.39
C PRO A 48 -1.38 -21.61 18.86
N GLY A 49 -2.53 -21.90 18.24
CA GLY A 49 -2.64 -22.10 16.78
C GLY A 49 -2.20 -20.90 15.94
N PRO A 50 -2.08 -21.07 14.61
CA PRO A 50 -1.64 -20.01 13.71
C PRO A 50 -2.60 -18.81 13.75
N LEU A 51 -2.08 -17.64 14.14
CA LEU A 51 -2.79 -16.36 14.11
C LEU A 51 -2.69 -15.73 12.72
N LYS A 52 -3.52 -14.73 12.42
CA LYS A 52 -3.53 -14.01 11.14
C LYS A 52 -3.39 -12.51 11.35
N LEU A 53 -2.60 -11.86 10.52
CA LEU A 53 -2.68 -10.40 10.38
C LEU A 53 -3.85 -10.04 9.47
N VAL A 54 -4.74 -9.20 9.98
CA VAL A 54 -5.91 -8.67 9.27
C VAL A 54 -5.77 -7.15 9.21
N LEU A 55 -5.57 -6.63 8.00
CA LEU A 55 -5.56 -5.18 7.78
C LEU A 55 -7.00 -4.66 7.87
N GLY A 56 -7.20 -3.63 8.70
CA GLY A 56 -8.50 -3.04 9.02
C GLY A 56 -8.86 -1.92 8.05
N SER A 57 -8.20 -0.77 8.24
CA SER A 57 -8.33 0.42 7.41
C SER A 57 -7.01 1.18 7.33
N LEU A 58 -6.79 1.90 6.24
CA LEU A 58 -5.75 2.92 6.10
C LEU A 58 -6.42 4.25 5.77
N GLU A 59 -6.19 5.25 6.59
CA GLU A 59 -6.86 6.53 6.50
C GLU A 59 -5.85 7.67 6.38
N ALA A 60 -6.10 8.59 5.46
CA ALA A 60 -5.31 9.78 5.27
C ALA A 60 -6.07 11.01 5.75
N TYR A 61 -5.47 11.80 6.63
CA TYR A 61 -6.04 13.03 7.18
C TYR A 61 -5.45 14.28 6.55
N ALA A 62 -4.14 14.26 6.30
CA ALA A 62 -3.38 15.34 5.69
C ALA A 62 -2.30 14.72 4.81
N LEU A 63 -2.08 15.34 3.66
CA LEU A 63 -1.15 14.89 2.62
C LEU A 63 -0.01 15.90 2.47
N GLU A 64 1.13 15.47 1.94
CA GLU A 64 2.36 16.28 2.03
C GLU A 64 2.30 17.56 1.20
N GLU A 65 1.77 17.59 -0.03
CA GLU A 65 1.66 18.86 -0.78
C GLU A 65 0.78 18.84 -2.04
N SER A 66 0.57 17.66 -2.65
CA SER A 66 -0.14 17.51 -3.94
C SER A 66 -1.67 17.38 -3.80
N GLY A 67 -2.17 17.21 -2.57
CA GLY A 67 -3.55 16.80 -2.32
C GLY A 67 -3.88 15.39 -2.85
N ARG A 68 -2.87 14.63 -3.30
CA ARG A 68 -3.00 13.23 -3.70
C ARG A 68 -1.67 12.46 -3.55
N ASP A 69 -1.71 11.38 -2.79
CA ASP A 69 -0.53 10.55 -2.53
C ASP A 69 -0.76 9.15 -3.12
N GLU A 70 0.30 8.43 -3.47
CA GLU A 70 0.24 7.03 -3.88
C GLU A 70 0.82 6.17 -2.75
N VAL A 71 0.00 5.29 -2.16
CA VAL A 71 0.39 4.58 -0.94
C VAL A 71 0.38 3.07 -1.09
N ARG A 72 1.29 2.41 -0.35
CA ARG A 72 1.34 0.97 -0.18
C ARG A 72 1.61 0.57 1.27
N ILE A 73 1.24 -0.66 1.61
CA ILE A 73 1.49 -1.27 2.91
C ILE A 73 2.45 -2.44 2.72
N GLU A 74 3.49 -2.48 3.54
CA GLU A 74 4.48 -3.53 3.58
C GLU A 74 4.62 -4.11 4.99
N VAL A 75 5.12 -5.35 5.07
CA VAL A 75 5.52 -5.98 6.34
C VAL A 75 6.96 -6.44 6.22
N LYS A 76 7.82 -5.94 7.10
CA LYS A 76 9.21 -6.39 7.25
C LYS A 76 9.31 -7.35 8.43
N ALA A 77 9.61 -8.61 8.17
CA ALA A 77 9.89 -9.60 9.21
C ALA A 77 11.24 -9.29 9.89
N GLY A 78 11.39 -9.64 11.17
CA GLY A 78 12.65 -9.42 11.89
C GLY A 78 13.86 -10.15 11.30
N GLY A 79 13.65 -11.16 10.44
CA GLY A 79 14.69 -11.83 9.66
C GLY A 79 15.12 -11.12 8.37
N GLY A 80 14.60 -9.92 8.07
CA GLY A 80 14.95 -9.15 6.87
C GLY A 80 14.14 -9.49 5.60
N GLU A 81 13.26 -10.49 5.66
CA GLU A 81 12.26 -10.71 4.61
C GLU A 81 11.22 -9.58 4.61
N TRP A 82 10.80 -9.14 3.44
CA TRP A 82 9.78 -8.12 3.28
C TRP A 82 8.62 -8.63 2.42
N TYR A 83 7.42 -8.11 2.71
CA TYR A 83 6.17 -8.48 2.06
C TYR A 83 5.42 -7.25 1.66
N LYS A 84 5.14 -7.14 0.36
CA LYS A 84 4.10 -6.23 -0.09
C LYS A 84 2.73 -6.79 0.30
N MET A 85 2.01 -6.06 1.14
CA MET A 85 0.73 -6.50 1.69
C MET A 85 -0.44 -5.98 0.88
N TRP A 86 -0.38 -4.70 0.49
CA TRP A 86 -1.45 -4.03 -0.23
C TRP A 86 -0.90 -2.80 -0.98
N PRO A 87 -1.41 -2.47 -2.16
CA PRO A 87 -2.37 -3.24 -2.97
C PRO A 87 -1.75 -4.51 -3.58
N THR A 88 -2.59 -5.51 -3.84
CA THR A 88 -2.16 -6.77 -4.52
C THR A 88 -2.35 -6.74 -6.02
N ASN A 89 -3.17 -5.82 -6.52
CA ASN A 89 -3.55 -5.66 -7.92
C ASN A 89 -2.85 -4.48 -8.63
N GLY A 90 -1.87 -3.86 -7.97
CA GLY A 90 -1.16 -2.68 -8.48
C GLY A 90 0.13 -2.41 -7.70
N THR A 91 0.81 -1.31 -8.02
CA THR A 91 1.98 -0.83 -7.28
C THR A 91 1.55 -0.07 -6.03
N GLU A 92 0.71 0.94 -6.18
CA GLU A 92 0.15 1.77 -5.11
C GLU A 92 -1.35 2.01 -5.29
N ALA A 93 -1.97 2.53 -4.23
CA ALA A 93 -3.32 3.06 -4.26
C ALA A 93 -3.30 4.59 -4.13
N ASN A 94 -4.03 5.27 -5.01
CA ASN A 94 -4.18 6.71 -4.99
C ASN A 94 -5.03 7.17 -3.80
N THR A 95 -4.55 8.10 -2.99
CA THR A 95 -5.17 8.56 -1.75
C THR A 95 -5.35 10.07 -1.74
N TYR A 96 -6.47 10.52 -1.20
CA TYR A 96 -6.78 11.94 -0.98
C TYR A 96 -6.98 12.19 0.51
N ALA A 97 -6.83 13.44 0.96
CA ALA A 97 -7.17 13.81 2.32
C ALA A 97 -8.62 13.46 2.63
N GLY A 98 -8.86 12.80 3.76
CA GLY A 98 -10.16 12.30 4.19
C GLY A 98 -10.53 10.92 3.62
N ASN A 99 -9.73 10.33 2.73
CA ASN A 99 -9.98 8.96 2.28
C ASN A 99 -9.68 7.95 3.39
N CYS A 100 -10.55 6.95 3.49
CA CYS A 100 -10.33 5.78 4.33
C CYS A 100 -10.45 4.52 3.46
N TRP A 101 -9.33 3.91 3.15
CA TRP A 101 -9.29 2.60 2.50
C TRP A 101 -9.72 1.53 3.48
N VAL A 102 -10.79 0.81 3.14
CA VAL A 102 -11.37 -0.28 3.93
C VAL A 102 -10.80 -1.60 3.41
N LEU A 103 -9.92 -2.21 4.20
CA LEU A 103 -9.26 -3.49 3.86
C LEU A 103 -10.03 -4.71 4.39
N THR A 104 -11.13 -4.48 5.13
CA THR A 104 -12.04 -5.54 5.59
C THR A 104 -13.39 -5.47 4.89
N SER A 105 -14.34 -6.31 5.30
CA SER A 105 -15.73 -6.24 4.83
C SER A 105 -16.53 -5.07 5.42
N THR A 106 -15.98 -4.30 6.36
CA THR A 106 -16.70 -3.25 7.08
C THR A 106 -15.89 -1.97 7.22
N ALA A 107 -16.56 -0.82 7.09
CA ALA A 107 -15.98 0.51 7.31
C ALA A 107 -15.90 0.90 8.81
N ALA A 108 -16.13 -0.03 9.74
CA ALA A 108 -16.14 0.24 11.18
C ALA A 108 -14.83 0.86 11.73
N ASN A 109 -13.72 0.74 10.99
CA ASN A 109 -12.42 1.28 11.37
C ASN A 109 -12.12 2.65 10.74
N CYS A 110 -13.05 3.25 9.99
CA CYS A 110 -12.92 4.60 9.47
C CYS A 110 -13.43 5.63 10.48
N SER A 111 -12.76 6.77 10.57
CA SER A 111 -13.24 7.85 11.43
C SER A 111 -14.52 8.49 10.86
N PRO A 112 -15.37 9.06 11.73
CA PRO A 112 -16.53 9.84 11.27
C PRO A 112 -16.10 10.99 10.35
N GLY A 113 -16.82 11.17 9.25
CA GLY A 113 -16.55 12.23 8.27
C GLY A 113 -15.57 11.84 7.16
N SER A 114 -14.92 10.68 7.26
CA SER A 114 -14.04 10.16 6.21
C SER A 114 -14.82 9.51 5.07
N SER A 115 -14.20 9.44 3.90
CA SER A 115 -14.76 8.82 2.70
C SER A 115 -14.29 7.37 2.59
N PRO A 116 -15.12 6.36 2.92
CA PRO A 116 -14.73 4.97 2.86
C PRO A 116 -14.62 4.49 1.40
N LEU A 117 -13.51 3.84 1.08
CA LEU A 117 -13.22 3.30 -0.24
C LEU A 117 -12.86 1.81 -0.12
N PRO A 118 -13.37 0.93 -0.99
CA PRO A 118 -13.01 -0.48 -0.95
C PRO A 118 -11.55 -0.66 -1.42
N ALA A 119 -10.69 -1.16 -0.55
CA ALA A 119 -9.26 -1.32 -0.86
C ALA A 119 -8.97 -2.50 -1.80
N GLY A 120 -9.93 -3.41 -1.98
CA GLY A 120 -9.69 -4.66 -2.70
C GLY A 120 -8.86 -5.67 -1.89
N PRO A 121 -8.38 -6.76 -2.52
CA PRO A 121 -7.68 -7.81 -1.82
C PRO A 121 -6.31 -7.37 -1.29
N TYR A 122 -5.91 -7.94 -0.16
CA TYR A 122 -4.57 -7.81 0.43
C TYR A 122 -4.00 -9.19 0.79
N VAL A 123 -2.68 -9.27 0.97
CA VAL A 123 -2.00 -10.52 1.34
C VAL A 123 -2.33 -10.90 2.78
N HIS A 124 -2.69 -12.16 3.02
CA HIS A 124 -2.87 -12.68 4.38
C HIS A 124 -1.57 -13.30 4.88
N LEU A 125 -1.11 -12.83 6.04
CA LEU A 125 0.03 -13.40 6.75
C LEU A 125 -0.43 -14.28 7.89
N THR A 126 0.19 -15.45 8.01
CA THR A 126 0.04 -16.32 9.17
C THR A 126 1.17 -16.04 10.15
N LEU A 127 0.84 -15.88 11.41
CA LEU A 127 1.73 -15.46 12.49
C LEU A 127 1.73 -16.52 13.60
N VAL A 128 2.84 -16.57 14.33
CA VAL A 128 2.96 -17.36 15.55
C VAL A 128 3.20 -16.42 16.74
N PRO A 129 2.73 -16.74 17.95
CA PRO A 129 3.06 -15.99 19.14
C PRO A 129 4.58 -15.83 19.33
N GLY A 130 5.00 -14.64 19.73
CA GLY A 130 6.42 -14.25 19.86
C GLY A 130 7.07 -13.75 18.58
N ALA A 131 6.45 -13.90 17.40
CA ALA A 131 6.99 -13.33 16.16
C ALA A 131 7.10 -11.80 16.25
N ARG A 132 8.16 -11.24 15.68
CA ARG A 132 8.37 -9.80 15.53
C ARG A 132 8.43 -9.40 14.06
N PHE A 133 7.78 -8.29 13.75
CA PHE A 133 7.79 -7.69 12.43
C PHE A 133 7.45 -6.21 12.54
N THR A 134 7.66 -5.47 11.47
CA THR A 134 7.28 -4.07 11.33
C THR A 134 6.24 -3.97 10.22
N ILE A 135 5.11 -3.32 10.48
CA ILE A 135 4.20 -2.88 9.42
C ILE A 135 4.65 -1.49 8.99
N GLU A 136 4.83 -1.30 7.69
CA GLU A 136 5.21 -0.02 7.12
C GLU A 136 4.16 0.46 6.14
N VAL A 137 3.92 1.76 6.15
CA VAL A 137 3.13 2.45 5.14
C VAL A 137 4.07 3.40 4.43
N TRP A 138 4.12 3.29 3.11
CA TRP A 138 4.99 4.06 2.25
C TRP A 138 4.15 4.93 1.32
N GLU A 139 4.65 6.13 1.06
CA GLU A 139 4.26 6.97 -0.06
C GLU A 139 5.28 6.80 -1.20
N ASP A 140 4.80 6.83 -2.44
CA ASP A 140 5.63 7.00 -3.63
C ASP A 140 5.35 8.38 -4.22
N ASP A 141 6.29 9.30 -4.07
CA ASP A 141 6.50 10.31 -5.09
C ASP A 141 7.67 9.85 -5.98
N VAL A 142 7.61 10.20 -7.25
CA VAL A 142 8.54 9.72 -8.30
C VAL A 142 10.03 9.99 -7.96
N ILE A 143 10.34 10.73 -6.89
CA ILE A 143 11.69 10.97 -6.36
C ILE A 143 11.71 10.89 -4.81
N GLY A 144 11.35 9.74 -4.25
CA GLY A 144 11.58 9.47 -2.83
C GLY A 144 10.44 8.65 -2.25
N ASP A 145 10.69 7.35 -2.04
CA ASP A 145 9.76 6.56 -1.24
C ASP A 145 9.82 7.04 0.21
N ASP A 146 8.82 7.82 0.65
CA ASP A 146 8.76 8.35 2.01
C ASP A 146 8.03 7.39 2.95
N LEU A 147 8.71 7.07 4.05
CA LEU A 147 8.15 6.22 5.09
C LEU A 147 7.13 7.01 5.93
N LEU A 148 5.85 6.80 5.64
CA LEU A 148 4.73 7.46 6.31
C LEU A 148 4.51 6.93 7.73
N LEU A 149 4.54 5.61 7.90
CA LEU A 149 4.35 4.93 9.19
C LEU A 149 5.28 3.74 9.30
N SER A 150 5.81 3.52 10.50
CA SER A 150 6.57 2.32 10.85
C SER A 150 6.10 1.83 12.22
N ILE A 151 5.50 0.64 12.24
CA ILE A 151 4.80 0.10 13.40
C ILE A 151 5.48 -1.21 13.80
N PRO A 152 6.37 -1.21 14.80
CA PRO A 152 6.94 -2.44 15.32
C PRO A 152 5.87 -3.24 16.07
N VAL A 153 5.74 -4.53 15.74
CA VAL A 153 4.74 -5.43 16.31
C VAL A 153 5.44 -6.65 16.89
N THR A 154 5.04 -7.01 18.11
CA THR A 154 5.32 -8.33 18.71
C THR A 154 3.98 -9.04 18.90
N VAL A 155 3.90 -10.27 18.42
CA VAL A 155 2.67 -11.08 18.51
C VAL A 155 2.52 -11.64 19.92
N MET A 156 1.51 -11.21 20.66
CA MET A 156 1.35 -11.59 22.07
C MET A 156 0.58 -12.92 22.29
N GLY A 157 -0.17 -13.39 21.28
CA GLY A 157 -1.11 -14.50 21.42
C GLY A 157 -2.55 -14.02 21.58
N GLY A 158 -3.51 -14.64 20.87
CA GLY A 158 -4.91 -14.21 20.85
C GLY A 158 -5.15 -12.94 20.04
N THR A 159 -6.31 -12.30 20.24
CA THR A 159 -6.69 -11.08 19.50
C THR A 159 -5.89 -9.87 19.99
N GLN A 160 -5.24 -9.17 19.06
CA GLN A 160 -4.45 -7.97 19.34
C GLN A 160 -4.80 -6.88 18.35
N MET A 161 -5.27 -5.73 18.84
CA MET A 161 -5.54 -4.56 18.01
C MET A 161 -4.25 -3.77 17.77
N ILE A 162 -4.12 -3.22 16.57
CA ILE A 162 -3.06 -2.33 16.14
C ILE A 162 -3.75 -1.07 15.62
N ASP A 163 -3.52 0.06 16.28
CA ASP A 163 -4.04 1.36 15.88
C ASP A 163 -2.91 2.36 16.02
N ALA A 164 -2.37 2.80 14.90
CA ALA A 164 -1.20 3.65 14.85
C ALA A 164 -1.42 4.80 13.88
N SER A 165 -0.88 5.95 14.23
CA SER A 165 -0.91 7.15 13.39
C SER A 165 0.50 7.66 13.14
N THR A 166 0.67 8.42 12.05
CA THR A 166 1.91 9.13 11.75
C THR A 166 2.38 9.94 12.97
N PRO A 167 3.68 9.92 13.31
CA PRO A 167 4.24 10.78 14.34
C PRO A 167 3.99 12.27 14.06
N PRO A 168 3.85 13.12 15.09
CA PRO A 168 3.63 14.55 14.91
C PRO A 168 4.83 15.22 14.22
N GLY A 169 4.56 16.30 13.48
CA GLY A 169 5.60 17.14 12.86
C GLY A 169 6.10 16.66 11.49
N LYS A 170 5.42 15.69 10.87
CA LYS A 170 5.77 15.13 9.56
C LYS A 170 5.19 15.88 8.35
N GLY A 171 4.28 16.83 8.55
CA GLY A 171 3.60 17.53 7.44
C GLY A 171 2.40 16.77 6.87
N PHE A 172 2.43 15.44 6.92
CA PHE A 172 1.31 14.55 6.59
C PHE A 172 0.75 13.85 7.84
N LYS A 173 -0.43 13.24 7.72
CA LYS A 173 -1.06 12.47 8.79
C LYS A 173 -1.88 11.32 8.24
N TYR A 174 -1.49 10.11 8.63
CA TYR A 174 -2.17 8.87 8.31
C TYR A 174 -2.49 8.08 9.59
N ARG A 175 -3.45 7.16 9.50
CA ARG A 175 -3.78 6.17 10.53
C ARG A 175 -4.00 4.81 9.91
N LEU A 176 -3.33 3.80 10.46
CA LEU A 176 -3.55 2.41 10.13
C LEU A 176 -4.23 1.72 11.31
N VAL A 177 -5.35 1.04 11.03
CA VAL A 177 -5.97 0.08 11.95
C VAL A 177 -5.77 -1.32 11.38
N ALA A 178 -5.28 -2.23 12.19
CA ALA A 178 -5.13 -3.65 11.89
C ALA A 178 -5.38 -4.48 13.14
N ARG A 179 -5.44 -5.80 12.99
CA ARG A 179 -5.51 -6.72 14.13
C ARG A 179 -4.85 -8.05 13.83
N ILE A 180 -4.46 -8.73 14.89
CA ILE A 180 -4.05 -10.12 14.87
C ILE A 180 -5.18 -10.95 15.48
N GLU A 181 -5.60 -12.05 14.85
CA GLU A 181 -6.66 -12.94 15.33
C GLU A 181 -6.46 -14.42 14.95
#